data_AF-A0A1S2Q2D2-F1
#
_entry.id   AF-A0A1S2Q2D2-F1
#
_cell.length_a   1.000
_cell.length_b   1.000
_cell.length_c   1.000
_cell.angle_alpha   90.00
_cell.angle_beta   90.00
_cell.angle_gamma   90.00
#
_symmetry.space_group_name_H-M   'P 1'
#
loop_
_entity.id
_entity.type
_entity.pdbx_description
1 polymer ?
#
loop_
_entity_poly.entity_id
_entity_poly.type
_entity_poly.pdbx_seq_one_letter_code
_entity_poly.pdbx_strand_id
1 'polypeptide(L)'
;MCNPRRVRVRASSRLTRMWQEEISRTASASTEVAAEATLRQEFGTLLGVPARKAFESALGADTRWTWQDDAYRLDTDHGVIVYHLATGEIEMTARLTDVVTAEAEVTRTLRGTVEVNAIAEESARYYDDSWAGLSRSVAERTARLQAQERADREAAEQIAREEEQQRLAGQRELADQRDDIDAEARAQAERRAAADAGRRREELERDAAARLRDARTGLLRPVHEVLAVAYRDAIVTYAREHGVQDLRVDETDGMLNIQFEMEA
;
A
#
# COMPACT_ATOMS: atom_id res chain seq x y z
N MET A 1 20.48 26.62 86.61
CA MET A 1 19.83 26.14 85.37
C MET A 1 20.73 26.54 84.21
N CYS A 2 21.25 25.58 83.45
CA CYS A 2 22.04 25.87 82.25
C CYS A 2 21.12 26.29 81.10
N ASN A 3 21.46 27.38 80.40
CA ASN A 3 20.73 27.80 79.20
C ASN A 3 21.04 26.85 78.03
N PRO A 4 20.04 26.39 77.26
CA PRO A 4 20.27 25.53 76.12
C PRO A 4 21.05 26.27 75.02
N ARG A 5 22.11 25.65 74.52
CA ARG A 5 22.86 26.10 73.34
C ARG A 5 22.30 25.47 72.08
N ARG A 6 22.66 25.99 70.91
CA ARG A 6 22.16 25.51 69.60
C ARG A 6 23.31 25.19 68.68
N VAL A 7 23.13 24.14 67.89
CA VAL A 7 23.93 23.86 66.68
C VAL A 7 23.02 24.04 65.49
N ARG A 8 23.54 24.65 64.41
CA ARG A 8 22.88 24.74 63.11
C ARG A 8 23.70 23.96 62.10
N VAL A 9 23.04 23.10 61.33
CA VAL A 9 23.65 22.32 60.26
C VAL A 9 22.90 22.64 58.96
N ARG A 10 23.67 22.85 57.89
CA ARG A 10 23.18 22.98 56.52
C ARG A 10 23.52 21.70 55.76
N ALA A 11 22.57 21.15 55.04
CA ALA A 11 22.78 20.03 54.12
C ALA A 11 22.28 20.41 52.72
N SER A 12 22.81 19.75 51.69
CA SER A 12 22.39 19.91 50.31
C SER A 12 22.19 18.55 49.66
N SER A 13 21.21 18.43 48.78
CA SER A 13 20.93 17.24 48.01
C SER A 13 20.82 17.59 46.53
N ARG A 14 21.57 16.86 45.68
CA ARG A 14 21.57 17.01 44.23
C ARG A 14 21.00 15.74 43.61
N LEU A 15 19.97 15.90 42.79
CA LEU A 15 19.34 14.80 42.06
C LEU A 15 19.35 15.10 40.57
N THR A 16 19.49 14.06 39.76
CA THR A 16 19.43 14.11 38.30
C THR A 16 18.51 13.01 37.80
N ARG A 17 17.62 13.35 36.86
CA ARG A 17 16.68 12.41 36.23
C ARG A 17 16.62 12.64 34.74
N MET A 18 16.49 11.55 34.00
CA MET A 18 16.26 11.59 32.57
C MET A 18 14.80 11.26 32.30
N TRP A 19 14.24 11.89 31.26
CA TRP A 19 12.91 11.57 30.76
C TRP A 19 12.95 11.37 29.25
N GLN A 20 11.96 10.63 28.75
CA GLN A 20 11.76 10.36 27.34
C GLN A 20 10.27 10.43 27.02
N GLU A 21 9.94 11.07 25.91
CA GLU A 21 8.63 11.05 25.28
C GLU A 21 8.74 10.56 23.85
N GLU A 22 7.71 9.88 23.37
CA GLU A 22 7.68 9.29 22.04
C GLU A 22 6.31 9.45 21.40
N ILE A 23 6.30 9.69 20.09
CA ILE A 23 5.11 9.57 19.26
C ILE A 23 5.46 8.68 18.07
N SER A 24 4.59 7.71 17.77
CA SER A 24 4.68 6.87 16.60
C SER A 24 3.44 7.03 15.73
N ARG A 25 3.63 7.05 14.41
CA ARG A 25 2.54 7.15 13.42
C ARG A 25 2.76 6.15 12.32
N THR A 26 1.68 5.49 11.94
CA THR A 26 1.65 4.51 10.87
C THR A 26 0.76 5.03 9.76
N ALA A 27 1.22 4.92 8.52
CA ALA A 27 0.42 5.21 7.34
C ALA A 27 0.48 4.03 6.36
N SER A 28 -0.58 3.87 5.59
CA SER A 28 -0.67 2.92 4.49
C SER A 28 -0.89 3.67 3.17
N ALA A 29 -0.33 3.13 2.10
CA ALA A 29 -0.55 3.60 0.74
C ALA A 29 -0.82 2.39 -0.17
N SER A 30 -1.77 2.55 -1.08
CA SER A 30 -2.09 1.55 -2.09
C SER A 30 -1.96 2.14 -3.48
N THR A 31 -1.53 1.30 -4.43
CA THR A 31 -1.48 1.65 -5.85
C THR A 31 -1.98 0.49 -6.67
N GLU A 32 -2.83 0.78 -7.65
CA GLU A 32 -3.22 -0.20 -8.66
C GLU A 32 -2.07 -0.37 -9.66
N VAL A 33 -1.81 -1.60 -10.04
CA VAL A 33 -0.82 -1.98 -11.04
C VAL A 33 -1.52 -2.81 -12.09
N ALA A 34 -1.40 -2.38 -13.35
CA ALA A 34 -1.88 -3.13 -14.50
C ALA A 34 -0.69 -3.54 -15.38
N ALA A 35 -0.82 -4.70 -16.01
CA ALA A 35 0.05 -5.14 -17.09
C ALA A 35 -0.79 -5.73 -18.21
N GLU A 36 -0.34 -5.52 -19.44
CA GLU A 36 -1.00 -6.01 -20.64
C GLU A 36 0.01 -6.77 -21.50
N ALA A 37 -0.40 -7.92 -22.00
CA ALA A 37 0.33 -8.65 -23.02
C ALA A 37 -0.49 -8.61 -24.31
N THR A 38 0.17 -8.24 -25.41
CA THR A 38 -0.48 -8.11 -26.72
C THR A 38 0.19 -9.03 -27.73
N LEU A 39 -0.62 -9.72 -28.53
CA LEU A 39 -0.18 -10.60 -29.60
C LEU A 39 -0.91 -10.21 -30.88
N ARG A 40 -0.13 -9.80 -31.88
CA ARG A 40 -0.62 -9.46 -33.22
C ARG A 40 -0.26 -10.54 -34.21
N GLN A 41 -1.22 -10.96 -35.01
CA GLN A 41 -1.08 -12.05 -35.98
C GLN A 41 -1.75 -11.73 -37.29
N GLU A 42 -1.12 -12.14 -38.38
CA GLU A 42 -1.74 -12.18 -39.69
C GLU A 42 -2.93 -13.15 -39.67
N PHE A 43 -4.07 -12.68 -40.17
CA PHE A 43 -5.29 -13.48 -40.26
C PHE A 43 -5.97 -13.32 -41.63
N GLY A 44 -6.34 -12.08 -41.97
CA GLY A 44 -7.00 -11.73 -43.21
C GLY A 44 -6.14 -11.99 -44.46
N THR A 45 -4.81 -11.96 -44.35
CA THR A 45 -3.90 -12.32 -45.46
C THR A 45 -3.84 -13.83 -45.71
N LEU A 46 -4.14 -14.65 -44.70
CA LEU A 46 -4.30 -16.10 -44.84
C LEU A 46 -5.62 -16.47 -45.51
N LEU A 47 -6.59 -15.55 -45.52
CA LEU A 47 -7.83 -15.69 -46.25
C LEU A 47 -7.65 -15.19 -47.69
N GLY A 48 -8.18 -15.92 -48.66
CA GLY A 48 -8.31 -15.39 -50.02
C GLY A 48 -9.19 -14.13 -50.02
N VAL A 49 -8.96 -13.21 -50.98
CA VAL A 49 -9.69 -11.93 -51.07
C VAL A 49 -11.22 -12.07 -50.94
N PRO A 50 -11.89 -13.05 -51.57
CA PRO A 50 -13.33 -13.24 -51.40
C PRO A 50 -13.73 -13.63 -49.96
N ALA A 51 -12.97 -14.54 -49.35
CA ALA A 51 -13.22 -15.01 -47.98
C ALA A 51 -12.98 -13.90 -46.95
N ARG A 52 -11.96 -13.06 -47.16
CA ARG A 52 -11.69 -11.89 -46.32
C ARG A 52 -12.86 -10.89 -46.36
N LYS A 53 -13.36 -10.54 -47.56
CA LYS A 53 -14.50 -9.62 -47.69
C LYS A 53 -15.76 -10.15 -47.01
N ALA A 54 -16.04 -11.45 -47.15
CA ALA A 54 -17.17 -12.09 -46.49
C ALA A 54 -17.03 -12.03 -44.96
N PHE A 55 -15.83 -12.31 -44.44
CA PHE A 55 -15.52 -12.20 -43.01
C PHE A 55 -15.69 -10.77 -42.48
N GLU A 56 -15.15 -9.77 -43.17
CA GLU A 56 -15.28 -8.35 -42.80
C GLU A 56 -16.73 -7.88 -42.82
N SER A 57 -17.54 -8.36 -43.77
CA SER A 57 -18.97 -8.10 -43.80
C SER A 57 -19.72 -8.78 -42.65
N ALA A 58 -19.33 -10.00 -42.28
CA ALA A 58 -19.93 -10.72 -41.17
C ALA A 58 -19.57 -10.11 -39.81
N LEU A 59 -18.36 -9.59 -39.64
CA LEU A 59 -17.96 -8.81 -38.45
C LEU A 59 -18.86 -7.58 -38.26
N GLY A 60 -19.15 -6.84 -39.33
CA GLY A 60 -20.04 -5.68 -39.28
C GLY A 60 -21.51 -6.01 -38.96
N ALA A 61 -21.93 -7.26 -39.18
CA ALA A 61 -23.27 -7.74 -38.87
C ALA A 61 -23.37 -8.34 -37.46
N ASP A 62 -22.27 -8.79 -36.87
CA ASP A 62 -22.24 -9.39 -35.52
C ASP A 62 -22.28 -8.29 -34.45
N THR A 63 -23.38 -8.22 -33.70
CA THR A 63 -23.62 -7.20 -32.67
C THR A 63 -22.67 -7.29 -31.47
N ARG A 64 -21.92 -8.39 -31.32
CA ARG A 64 -20.90 -8.53 -30.27
C ARG A 64 -19.67 -7.68 -30.57
N TRP A 65 -19.41 -7.43 -31.86
CA TRP A 65 -18.27 -6.63 -32.30
C TRP A 65 -18.66 -5.16 -32.36
N THR A 66 -17.76 -4.31 -31.90
CA THR A 66 -17.91 -2.86 -31.94
C THR A 66 -16.93 -2.27 -32.92
N TRP A 67 -17.43 -1.40 -33.79
CA TRP A 67 -16.59 -0.64 -34.72
C TRP A 67 -16.00 0.58 -34.00
N GLN A 68 -14.67 0.64 -33.89
CA GLN A 68 -13.95 1.74 -33.25
C GLN A 68 -12.56 1.90 -33.87
N ASP A 69 -12.13 3.14 -34.09
CA ASP A 69 -10.75 3.47 -34.53
C ASP A 69 -10.29 2.68 -35.77
N ASP A 70 -11.17 2.56 -36.77
CA ASP A 70 -10.96 1.80 -38.01
C ASP A 70 -10.70 0.28 -37.82
N ALA A 71 -11.16 -0.27 -36.70
CA ALA A 71 -11.06 -1.68 -36.36
C ALA A 71 -12.36 -2.23 -35.74
N TYR A 72 -12.54 -3.55 -35.81
CA TYR A 72 -13.58 -4.25 -35.05
C TYR A 72 -13.01 -4.75 -33.74
N ARG A 73 -13.65 -4.39 -32.64
CA ARG A 73 -13.26 -4.75 -31.27
C ARG A 73 -14.27 -5.71 -30.64
N LEU A 74 -13.78 -6.67 -29.89
CA LEU A 74 -14.57 -7.57 -29.05
C LEU A 74 -13.93 -7.69 -27.67
N ASP A 75 -14.66 -7.31 -26.63
CA ASP A 75 -14.28 -7.56 -25.24
C ASP A 75 -14.77 -8.95 -24.81
N THR A 76 -13.91 -9.70 -24.14
CA THR A 76 -14.15 -11.08 -23.67
C THR A 76 -13.72 -11.24 -22.22
N ASP A 77 -14.16 -12.31 -21.56
CA ASP A 77 -13.72 -12.67 -20.20
C ASP A 77 -12.20 -12.88 -20.07
N HIS A 78 -11.52 -13.11 -21.20
CA HIS A 78 -10.11 -13.43 -21.26
C HIS A 78 -9.24 -12.27 -21.77
N GLY A 79 -9.86 -11.16 -22.17
CA GLY A 79 -9.17 -10.01 -22.75
C GLY A 79 -9.90 -9.41 -23.94
N VAL A 80 -9.17 -8.71 -24.78
CA VAL A 80 -9.69 -7.94 -25.91
C VAL A 80 -9.19 -8.55 -27.21
N ILE A 81 -10.05 -8.58 -28.22
CA ILE A 81 -9.69 -8.93 -29.59
C ILE A 81 -9.98 -7.72 -30.48
N VAL A 82 -9.03 -7.37 -31.35
CA VAL A 82 -9.15 -6.28 -32.31
C VAL A 82 -8.78 -6.81 -33.70
N TYR A 83 -9.68 -6.63 -34.67
CA TYR A 83 -9.41 -6.90 -36.07
C TYR A 83 -9.18 -5.60 -36.84
N HIS A 84 -7.98 -5.45 -37.38
CA HIS A 84 -7.55 -4.26 -38.11
C HIS A 84 -7.91 -4.39 -39.60
N LEU A 85 -8.91 -3.66 -40.09
CA LEU A 85 -9.36 -3.78 -41.49
C LEU A 85 -8.26 -3.46 -42.50
N ALA A 86 -7.41 -2.47 -42.22
CA ALA A 86 -6.38 -2.03 -43.15
C ALA A 86 -5.34 -3.12 -43.43
N THR A 87 -4.87 -3.82 -42.40
CA THR A 87 -3.82 -4.84 -42.52
C THR A 87 -4.38 -6.26 -42.60
N GLY A 88 -5.60 -6.48 -42.10
CA GLY A 88 -6.19 -7.80 -41.93
C GLY A 88 -5.59 -8.56 -40.74
N GLU A 89 -4.94 -7.90 -39.80
CA GLU A 89 -4.36 -8.55 -38.63
C GLU A 89 -5.36 -8.64 -37.48
N ILE A 90 -5.23 -9.70 -36.69
CA ILE A 90 -5.88 -9.83 -35.39
C ILE A 90 -4.87 -9.49 -34.30
N GLU A 91 -5.29 -8.64 -33.39
CA GLU A 91 -4.60 -8.29 -32.17
C GLU A 91 -5.39 -8.83 -30.98
N MET A 92 -4.71 -9.53 -30.08
CA MET A 92 -5.28 -10.09 -28.86
C MET A 92 -4.53 -9.52 -27.67
N THR A 93 -5.25 -8.96 -26.70
CA THR A 93 -4.67 -8.34 -25.50
C THR A 93 -5.22 -9.01 -24.26
N ALA A 94 -4.34 -9.56 -23.43
CA ALA A 94 -4.68 -10.02 -22.08
C ALA A 94 -4.23 -8.95 -21.07
N ARG A 95 -5.15 -8.50 -20.22
CA ARG A 95 -4.88 -7.52 -19.16
C ARG A 95 -4.99 -8.18 -17.80
N LEU A 96 -4.03 -7.92 -16.92
CA LEU A 96 -4.06 -8.27 -15.51
C LEU A 96 -3.91 -7.00 -14.66
N THR A 97 -4.64 -6.95 -13.56
CA THR A 97 -4.62 -5.85 -12.60
C THR A 97 -4.44 -6.40 -11.19
N ASP A 98 -3.70 -5.69 -10.35
CA ASP A 98 -3.52 -6.01 -8.94
C ASP A 98 -3.40 -4.73 -8.10
N VAL A 99 -3.61 -4.83 -6.79
CA VAL A 99 -3.45 -3.72 -5.85
C VAL A 99 -2.29 -4.01 -4.91
N VAL A 100 -1.27 -3.18 -5.00
CA VAL A 100 -0.11 -3.24 -4.10
C VAL A 100 -0.35 -2.29 -2.94
N THR A 101 -0.25 -2.81 -1.72
CA THR A 101 -0.39 -2.02 -0.48
C THR A 101 0.89 -2.11 0.33
N ALA A 102 1.37 -0.97 0.82
CA ALA A 102 2.52 -0.89 1.71
C ALA A 102 2.23 -0.01 2.92
N GLU A 103 2.87 -0.35 4.04
CA GLU A 103 2.77 0.38 5.30
C GLU A 103 4.15 0.95 5.70
N ALA A 104 4.13 2.08 6.40
CA ALA A 104 5.31 2.66 7.01
C ALA A 104 4.98 3.25 8.38
N GLU A 105 5.90 3.05 9.31
CA GLU A 105 5.87 3.61 10.67
C GLU A 105 7.02 4.60 10.81
N VAL A 106 6.71 5.77 11.39
CA VAL A 106 7.68 6.80 11.74
C VAL A 106 7.54 7.11 13.22
N THR A 107 8.67 7.02 13.93
CA THR A 107 8.76 7.28 15.36
C THR A 107 9.64 8.51 15.60
N ARG A 108 9.18 9.42 16.47
CA ARG A 108 9.98 10.53 16.99
C ARG A 108 10.10 10.42 18.49
N THR A 109 11.32 10.57 18.98
CA THR A 109 11.66 10.45 20.39
C THR A 109 12.31 11.76 20.85
N LEU A 110 11.75 12.35 21.90
CA LEU A 110 12.34 13.51 22.59
C LEU A 110 12.88 13.06 23.95
N ARG A 111 14.06 13.54 24.32
CA ARG A 111 14.73 13.20 25.58
C ARG A 111 15.20 14.46 26.27
N GLY A 112 15.16 14.45 27.59
CA GLY A 112 15.68 15.55 28.40
C GLY A 112 16.29 15.06 29.71
N THR A 113 16.96 15.98 30.40
CA THR A 113 17.55 15.73 31.71
C THR A 113 17.21 16.89 32.63
N VAL A 114 16.72 16.56 33.82
CA VAL A 114 16.41 17.49 34.89
C VAL A 114 17.45 17.32 35.98
N GLU A 115 17.96 18.44 36.47
CA GLU A 115 18.89 18.46 37.59
C GLU A 115 18.43 19.50 38.61
N VAL A 116 18.33 19.08 39.88
CA VAL A 116 17.96 19.97 40.98
C VAL A 116 18.97 19.90 42.11
N ASN A 117 19.06 20.99 42.86
CA ASN A 117 19.88 21.09 44.06
C ASN A 117 19.08 21.80 45.17
N ALA A 118 18.68 21.04 46.19
CA ALA A 118 17.95 21.57 47.34
C ALA A 118 18.89 21.74 48.54
N ILE A 119 18.68 22.80 49.31
CA ILE A 119 19.50 23.13 50.48
C ILE A 119 18.56 23.36 51.66
N ALA A 120 18.77 22.61 52.73
CA ALA A 120 17.99 22.75 53.96
C ALA A 120 18.89 23.01 55.16
N GLU A 121 18.38 23.79 56.11
CA GLU A 121 19.03 24.07 57.38
C GLU A 121 18.17 23.57 58.54
N GLU A 122 18.82 22.96 59.52
CA GLU A 122 18.19 22.53 60.75
C GLU A 122 19.00 22.91 61.98
N SER A 123 18.30 23.04 63.11
CA SER A 123 18.95 23.35 64.38
C SER A 123 18.46 22.48 65.52
N ALA A 124 19.39 22.02 66.34
CA ALA A 124 19.12 21.23 67.53
C ALA A 124 19.72 21.88 68.77
N ARG A 125 19.09 21.64 69.92
CA ARG A 125 19.51 22.19 71.22
C ARG A 125 20.36 21.19 71.98
N TYR A 126 21.35 21.69 72.75
CA TYR A 126 22.15 20.88 73.66
C TYR A 126 22.44 21.62 74.96
N TYR A 127 22.84 20.89 75.99
CA TYR A 127 23.33 21.42 77.26
C TYR A 127 24.78 20.97 77.49
N ASP A 128 25.60 21.83 78.10
CA ASP A 128 27.03 21.51 78.35
C ASP A 128 27.21 20.37 79.35
N ASP A 129 26.25 20.17 80.26
CA ASP A 129 26.20 19.08 81.23
C ASP A 129 25.52 17.81 80.69
N SER A 130 25.16 17.78 79.39
CA SER A 130 24.45 16.67 78.73
C SER A 130 23.13 16.31 79.41
N TRP A 131 22.46 17.29 80.04
CA TRP A 131 21.16 17.09 80.68
C TRP A 131 20.15 16.42 79.73
N ALA A 132 19.43 15.41 80.25
CA ALA A 132 18.48 14.57 79.51
C ALA A 132 19.05 13.86 78.25
N GLY A 133 20.37 13.64 78.20
CA GLY A 133 21.04 13.02 77.05
C GLY A 133 21.25 13.95 75.85
N LEU A 134 20.98 15.25 76.01
CA LEU A 134 21.12 16.26 74.96
C LEU A 134 22.52 16.86 74.95
N SER A 135 23.50 16.05 74.57
CA SER A 135 24.87 16.50 74.35
C SER A 135 25.01 17.22 73.00
N ARG A 136 26.12 17.96 72.83
CA ARG A 136 26.44 18.61 71.54
C ARG A 136 26.51 17.62 70.38
N SER A 137 27.07 16.42 70.60
CA SER A 137 27.20 15.40 69.55
C SER A 137 25.85 14.80 69.14
N VAL A 138 24.91 14.66 70.09
CA VAL A 138 23.53 14.25 69.80
C VAL A 138 22.83 15.35 69.00
N ALA A 139 22.95 16.62 69.41
CA ALA A 139 22.36 17.74 68.68
C ALA A 139 22.93 17.89 67.25
N GLU A 140 24.25 17.76 67.07
CA GLU A 140 24.89 17.76 65.74
C GLU A 140 24.37 16.63 64.85
N ARG A 141 24.27 15.40 65.39
CA ARG A 141 23.75 14.25 64.64
C ARG A 141 22.28 14.44 64.27
N THR A 142 21.45 14.87 65.21
CA THR A 142 20.02 15.13 64.96
C THR A 142 19.82 16.23 63.94
N ALA A 143 20.49 17.38 64.09
CA ALA A 143 20.38 18.49 63.14
C ALA A 143 20.89 18.07 61.74
N ARG A 144 21.95 17.26 61.66
CA ARG A 144 22.45 16.75 60.38
C ARG A 144 21.48 15.79 59.70
N LEU A 145 20.91 14.83 60.44
CA LEU A 145 19.92 13.90 59.90
C LEU A 145 18.67 14.64 59.41
N GLN A 146 18.15 15.59 60.20
CA GLN A 146 16.98 16.36 59.83
C GLN A 146 17.25 17.32 58.65
N ALA A 147 18.41 17.98 58.61
CA ALA A 147 18.80 18.83 57.47
C ALA A 147 18.91 18.00 56.19
N GLN A 148 19.52 16.81 56.26
CA GLN A 148 19.66 15.93 55.10
C GLN A 148 18.31 15.40 54.62
N GLU A 149 17.47 14.89 55.54
CA GLU A 149 16.14 14.38 55.19
C GLU A 149 15.26 15.47 54.54
N ARG A 150 15.33 16.71 55.05
CA ARG A 150 14.63 17.83 54.42
C ARG A 150 15.20 18.17 53.05
N ALA A 151 16.53 18.25 52.89
CA ALA A 151 17.15 18.52 51.60
C ALA A 151 16.80 17.43 50.56
N ASP A 152 16.81 16.16 50.95
CA ASP A 152 16.45 15.03 50.07
C ASP A 152 14.97 15.09 49.67
N ARG A 153 14.07 15.41 50.61
CA ARG A 153 12.64 15.55 50.34
C ARG A 153 12.36 16.72 49.39
N GLU A 154 12.96 17.87 49.65
CA GLU A 154 12.83 19.06 48.79
C GLU A 154 13.39 18.80 47.39
N ALA A 155 14.55 18.14 47.27
CA ALA A 155 15.12 17.74 45.99
C ALA A 155 14.20 16.75 45.25
N ALA A 156 13.63 15.76 45.93
CA ALA A 156 12.71 14.80 45.34
C ALA A 156 11.41 15.46 44.83
N GLU A 157 10.85 16.40 45.60
CA GLU A 157 9.65 17.16 45.20
C GLU A 157 9.93 18.15 44.05
N GLN A 158 11.12 18.77 44.03
CA GLN A 158 11.52 19.66 42.94
C GLN A 158 11.76 18.87 41.65
N ILE A 159 12.54 17.79 41.71
CA ILE A 159 12.87 17.02 40.49
C ILE A 159 11.63 16.39 39.87
N ALA A 160 10.67 15.91 40.67
CA ALA A 160 9.43 15.36 40.15
C ALA A 160 8.56 16.42 39.45
N ARG A 161 8.50 17.64 40.00
CA ARG A 161 7.75 18.75 39.38
C ARG A 161 8.40 19.23 38.08
N GLU A 162 9.72 19.39 38.09
CA GLU A 162 10.46 19.82 36.90
C GLU A 162 10.45 18.75 35.80
N GLU A 163 10.57 17.47 36.15
CA GLU A 163 10.41 16.35 35.22
C GLU A 163 9.04 16.38 34.56
N GLU A 164 7.96 16.48 35.33
CA GLU A 164 6.60 16.54 34.79
C GLU A 164 6.38 17.75 33.88
N GLN A 165 6.89 18.93 34.27
CA GLN A 165 6.82 20.13 33.43
C GLN A 165 7.55 19.94 32.09
N GLN A 166 8.76 19.38 32.12
CA GLN A 166 9.52 19.14 30.88
C GLN A 166 8.88 18.03 30.03
N ARG A 167 8.33 16.98 30.63
CA ARG A 167 7.57 15.95 29.92
C ARG A 167 6.34 16.53 29.22
N LEU A 168 5.54 17.34 29.92
CA LEU A 168 4.37 17.99 29.33
C LEU A 168 4.74 18.96 28.22
N ALA A 169 5.86 19.69 28.35
CA ALA A 169 6.38 20.52 27.27
C ALA A 169 6.81 19.67 26.07
N GLY A 170 7.51 18.55 26.32
CA GLY A 170 7.92 17.62 25.28
C GLY A 170 6.75 16.96 24.55
N GLN A 171 5.68 16.61 25.26
CA GLN A 171 4.45 16.10 24.64
C GLN A 171 3.78 17.14 23.74
N ARG A 172 3.77 18.42 24.14
CA ARG A 172 3.25 19.51 23.29
C ARG A 172 4.09 19.70 22.04
N GLU A 173 5.42 19.69 22.19
CA GLU A 173 6.35 19.78 21.05
C GLU A 173 6.13 18.62 20.06
N LEU A 174 6.00 17.38 20.54
CA LEU A 174 5.69 16.24 19.69
C LEU A 174 4.30 16.33 19.06
N ALA A 175 3.32 16.92 19.77
CA ALA A 175 1.98 17.15 19.22
C ALA A 175 1.99 18.22 18.11
N ASP A 176 2.84 19.25 18.21
CA ASP A 176 2.99 20.28 17.18
C ASP A 176 3.67 19.69 15.92
N GLN A 177 4.53 18.68 16.07
CA GLN A 177 5.18 17.95 14.97
C GLN A 177 4.31 16.84 14.37
N ARG A 178 3.10 16.63 14.89
CA ARG A 178 2.26 15.47 14.55
C ARG A 178 1.97 15.37 13.06
N ASP A 179 1.63 16.50 12.44
CA ASP A 179 1.24 16.53 11.03
C ASP A 179 2.46 16.27 10.12
N ASP A 180 3.66 16.69 10.53
CA ASP A 180 4.91 16.38 9.82
C ASP A 180 5.25 14.89 9.90
N ILE A 181 5.08 14.26 11.07
CA ILE A 181 5.31 12.83 11.27
C ILE A 181 4.29 12.00 10.47
N ASP A 182 3.03 12.43 10.44
CA ASP A 182 1.98 11.83 9.60
C ASP A 182 2.31 11.96 8.11
N ALA A 183 2.81 13.11 7.66
CA ALA A 183 3.24 13.33 6.28
C ALA A 183 4.46 12.47 5.91
N GLU A 184 5.43 12.33 6.81
CA GLU A 184 6.61 11.48 6.59
C GLU A 184 6.23 10.01 6.48
N ALA A 185 5.35 9.51 7.36
CA ALA A 185 4.85 8.14 7.32
C ALA A 185 4.12 7.87 5.99
N ARG A 186 3.26 8.78 5.53
CA ARG A 186 2.57 8.67 4.23
C ARG A 186 3.56 8.64 3.07
N ALA A 187 4.49 9.60 3.02
CA ALA A 187 5.48 9.66 1.95
C ALA A 187 6.37 8.39 1.92
N GLN A 188 6.66 7.79 3.08
CA GLN A 188 7.41 6.54 3.15
C GLN A 188 6.57 5.34 2.69
N ALA A 189 5.29 5.28 3.05
CA ALA A 189 4.37 4.24 2.58
C ALA A 189 4.21 4.32 1.05
N GLU A 190 4.04 5.52 0.49
CA GLU A 190 3.96 5.76 -0.96
C GLU A 190 5.23 5.32 -1.69
N ARG A 191 6.42 5.67 -1.18
CA ARG A 191 7.70 5.22 -1.75
C ARG A 191 7.81 3.70 -1.77
N ARG A 192 7.39 3.02 -0.70
CA ARG A 192 7.37 1.56 -0.61
C ARG A 192 6.38 0.95 -1.60
N ALA A 193 5.14 1.45 -1.63
CA ALA A 193 4.11 0.99 -2.55
C ALA A 193 4.57 1.14 -4.02
N ALA A 194 5.22 2.25 -4.37
CA ALA A 194 5.76 2.47 -5.72
C ALA A 194 6.91 1.50 -6.07
N ALA A 195 7.81 1.22 -5.13
CA ALA A 195 8.89 0.25 -5.34
C ALA A 195 8.33 -1.18 -5.51
N ASP A 196 7.33 -1.55 -4.71
CA ASP A 196 6.66 -2.85 -4.78
C ASP A 196 5.83 -2.98 -6.06
N ALA A 197 5.20 -1.90 -6.51
CA ALA A 197 4.47 -1.84 -7.76
C ALA A 197 5.34 -2.13 -8.99
N GLY A 198 6.58 -1.65 -9.00
CA GLY A 198 7.54 -1.96 -10.08
C GLY A 198 7.79 -3.46 -10.19
N ARG A 199 8.11 -4.12 -9.08
CA ARG A 199 8.31 -5.58 -9.03
C ARG A 199 7.04 -6.34 -9.43
N ARG A 200 5.89 -5.89 -8.93
CA ARG A 200 4.61 -6.53 -9.24
C ARG A 200 4.24 -6.39 -10.71
N ARG A 201 4.55 -5.26 -11.35
CA ARG A 201 4.30 -5.06 -12.79
C ARG A 201 5.07 -6.08 -13.62
N GLU A 202 6.35 -6.30 -13.34
CA GLU A 202 7.17 -7.28 -14.07
C GLU A 202 6.67 -8.73 -13.91
N GLU A 203 6.08 -9.06 -12.76
CA GLU A 203 5.38 -10.33 -12.56
C GLU A 203 4.10 -10.39 -13.38
N LEU A 204 3.26 -9.36 -13.29
CA LEU A 204 1.99 -9.29 -14.03
C LEU A 204 2.21 -9.31 -15.55
N GLU A 205 3.29 -8.72 -16.07
CA GLU A 205 3.64 -8.78 -17.50
C GLU A 205 3.94 -10.23 -17.95
N ARG A 206 4.71 -10.97 -17.14
CA ARG A 206 5.01 -12.39 -17.41
C ARG A 206 3.74 -13.24 -17.32
N ASP A 207 2.91 -12.99 -16.32
CA ASP A 207 1.65 -13.69 -16.11
C ASP A 207 0.63 -13.38 -17.22
N ALA A 208 0.57 -12.12 -17.68
CA ALA A 208 -0.29 -11.71 -18.79
C ALA A 208 0.15 -12.39 -20.09
N ALA A 209 1.46 -12.48 -20.36
CA ALA A 209 1.99 -13.18 -21.53
C ALA A 209 1.74 -14.70 -21.46
N ALA A 210 1.84 -15.31 -20.29
CA ALA A 210 1.47 -16.71 -20.09
C ALA A 210 -0.04 -16.92 -20.33
N ARG A 211 -0.88 -16.09 -19.70
CA ARG A 211 -2.34 -16.15 -19.85
C ARG A 211 -2.78 -15.93 -21.29
N LEU A 212 -2.14 -15.02 -22.03
CA LEU A 212 -2.43 -14.80 -23.44
C LEU A 212 -2.12 -16.04 -24.29
N ARG A 213 -1.02 -16.74 -24.00
CA ARG A 213 -0.68 -18.00 -24.70
C ARG A 213 -1.71 -19.09 -24.42
N ASP A 214 -2.12 -19.23 -23.16
CA ASP A 214 -3.07 -20.26 -22.74
C ASP A 214 -4.51 -19.96 -23.22
N ALA A 215 -4.92 -18.69 -23.18
CA ALA A 215 -6.24 -18.24 -23.58
C ALA A 215 -6.41 -18.05 -25.09
N ARG A 216 -5.32 -18.15 -25.87
CA ARG A 216 -5.32 -17.87 -27.33
C ARG A 216 -6.44 -18.61 -28.07
N THR A 217 -6.62 -19.90 -27.82
CA THR A 217 -7.68 -20.69 -28.48
C THR A 217 -9.07 -20.17 -28.11
N GLY A 218 -9.28 -19.77 -26.85
CA GLY A 218 -10.53 -19.18 -26.40
C GLY A 218 -10.80 -17.80 -27.03
N LEU A 219 -9.75 -16.98 -27.19
CA LEU A 219 -9.82 -15.68 -27.85
C LEU A 219 -10.08 -15.79 -29.35
N LEU A 220 -9.56 -16.82 -30.02
CA LEU A 220 -9.81 -17.03 -31.45
C LEU A 220 -11.16 -17.69 -31.75
N ARG A 221 -11.81 -18.32 -30.77
CA ARG A 221 -13.11 -18.99 -30.98
C ARG A 221 -14.19 -18.04 -31.55
N PRO A 222 -14.46 -16.84 -30.98
CA PRO A 222 -15.42 -15.91 -31.55
C PRO A 222 -15.07 -15.46 -32.98
N VAL A 223 -13.79 -15.34 -33.29
CA VAL A 223 -13.32 -15.01 -34.64
C VAL A 223 -13.66 -16.15 -35.62
N HIS A 224 -13.40 -17.40 -35.22
CA HIS A 224 -13.72 -18.57 -36.02
C HIS A 224 -15.22 -18.79 -36.19
N GLU A 225 -16.05 -18.44 -35.21
CA GLU A 225 -17.52 -18.43 -35.34
C GLU A 225 -17.97 -17.49 -36.46
N VAL A 226 -17.46 -16.24 -36.47
CA VAL A 226 -17.77 -15.28 -37.54
C VAL A 226 -17.25 -15.77 -38.90
N LEU A 227 -16.07 -16.36 -38.93
CA LEU A 227 -15.50 -16.92 -40.16
C LEU A 227 -16.35 -18.08 -40.72
N ALA A 228 -16.87 -18.95 -39.85
CA ALA A 228 -17.75 -20.05 -40.27
C ALA A 228 -19.06 -19.53 -40.88
N VAL A 229 -19.66 -18.49 -40.28
CA VAL A 229 -20.82 -17.79 -40.83
C VAL A 229 -20.51 -17.19 -42.20
N ALA A 230 -19.37 -16.51 -42.33
CA ALA A 230 -18.93 -15.91 -43.58
C ALA A 230 -18.72 -16.96 -44.69
N TYR A 231 -18.11 -18.12 -44.38
CA TYR A 231 -17.95 -19.21 -45.34
C TYR A 231 -19.28 -19.82 -45.75
N ARG A 232 -20.20 -20.07 -44.79
CA ARG A 232 -21.54 -20.55 -45.08
C ARG A 232 -22.21 -19.62 -46.09
N ASP A 233 -22.24 -18.33 -45.80
CA ASP A 233 -22.97 -17.36 -46.61
C ASP A 233 -22.32 -17.20 -48.00
N ALA A 234 -20.98 -17.25 -48.09
CA ALA A 234 -20.26 -17.25 -49.36
C ALA A 234 -20.58 -18.48 -50.23
N ILE A 235 -20.59 -19.69 -49.65
CA ILE A 235 -20.90 -20.93 -50.38
C ILE A 235 -22.36 -20.94 -50.83
N VAL A 236 -23.29 -20.53 -49.96
CA VAL A 236 -24.72 -20.40 -50.29
C VAL A 236 -24.93 -19.41 -51.45
N THR A 237 -24.23 -18.28 -51.42
CA THR A 237 -24.32 -17.26 -52.49
C THR A 237 -23.80 -17.81 -53.80
N TYR A 238 -22.62 -18.45 -53.78
CA TYR A 238 -22.03 -19.06 -54.96
C TYR A 238 -22.95 -20.13 -55.59
N ALA A 239 -23.52 -21.02 -54.79
CA ALA A 239 -24.42 -22.07 -55.27
C ALA A 239 -25.70 -21.49 -55.91
N ARG A 240 -26.26 -20.42 -55.34
CA ARG A 240 -27.42 -19.72 -55.90
C ARG A 240 -27.09 -19.01 -57.22
N GLU A 241 -25.92 -18.37 -57.30
CA GLU A 241 -25.47 -17.71 -58.53
C GLU A 241 -25.25 -18.71 -59.69
N HIS A 242 -24.92 -19.96 -59.36
CA HIS A 242 -24.72 -21.04 -60.33
C HIS A 242 -25.96 -21.95 -60.51
N GLY A 243 -27.13 -21.50 -60.06
CA GLY A 243 -28.41 -22.13 -60.39
C GLY A 243 -28.74 -23.41 -59.63
N VAL A 244 -28.07 -23.71 -58.52
CA VAL A 244 -28.35 -24.91 -57.72
C VAL A 244 -29.67 -24.74 -56.97
N GLN A 245 -30.61 -25.69 -57.16
CA GLN A 245 -31.97 -25.62 -56.61
C GLN A 245 -32.16 -26.35 -55.27
N ASP A 246 -31.40 -27.43 -55.02
CA ASP A 246 -31.49 -28.26 -53.81
C ASP A 246 -30.30 -28.03 -52.84
N LEU A 247 -30.20 -26.81 -52.31
CA LEU A 247 -29.19 -26.48 -51.30
C LEU A 247 -29.69 -26.86 -49.90
N ARG A 248 -29.02 -27.81 -49.25
CA ARG A 248 -29.24 -28.14 -47.83
C ARG A 248 -28.08 -27.65 -46.99
N VAL A 249 -28.41 -26.90 -45.94
CA VAL A 249 -27.46 -26.40 -44.96
C VAL A 249 -27.92 -26.90 -43.59
N ASP A 250 -27.14 -27.78 -42.98
CA ASP A 250 -27.39 -28.31 -41.65
C ASP A 250 -26.19 -27.99 -40.75
N GLU A 251 -26.46 -27.62 -39.50
CA GLU A 251 -25.45 -27.36 -38.48
C GLU A 251 -25.60 -28.39 -37.36
N THR A 252 -24.61 -29.28 -37.22
CA THR A 252 -24.65 -30.39 -36.25
C THR A 252 -23.32 -30.48 -35.51
N ASP A 253 -23.33 -30.45 -34.17
CA ASP A 253 -22.14 -30.57 -33.31
C ASP A 253 -20.98 -29.61 -33.66
N GLY A 254 -21.29 -28.39 -34.10
CA GLY A 254 -20.29 -27.39 -34.52
C GLY A 254 -19.67 -27.67 -35.89
N MET A 255 -20.19 -28.65 -36.63
CA MET A 255 -19.86 -28.90 -38.03
C MET A 255 -20.94 -28.32 -38.93
N LEU A 256 -20.51 -27.56 -39.94
CA LEU A 256 -21.39 -26.94 -40.93
C LEU A 256 -21.41 -27.81 -42.19
N ASN A 257 -22.54 -28.48 -42.42
CA ASN A 257 -22.74 -29.37 -43.56
C ASN A 257 -23.51 -28.62 -44.65
N ILE A 258 -22.88 -28.41 -45.81
CA ILE A 258 -23.51 -27.84 -46.99
C ILE A 258 -23.52 -28.91 -48.08
N GLN A 259 -24.70 -29.36 -48.49
CA GLN A 259 -24.90 -30.30 -49.58
C GLN A 259 -25.59 -29.59 -50.74
N PHE A 260 -25.03 -29.75 -51.94
CA PHE A 260 -25.63 -29.28 -53.19
C PHE A 260 -25.10 -30.11 -54.37
N GLU A 261 -25.97 -30.34 -55.36
CA GLU A 261 -25.59 -30.99 -56.62
C GLU A 261 -25.35 -29.93 -57.70
N MET A 262 -24.25 -30.07 -58.43
CA MET A 262 -23.95 -29.23 -59.60
C MET A 262 -24.08 -30.09 -60.86
N GLU A 263 -24.79 -29.58 -61.88
CA GLU A 263 -24.68 -30.14 -63.23
C GLU A 263 -23.27 -29.83 -63.78
N ALA A 264 -22.63 -30.85 -64.35
CA ALA A 264 -21.25 -30.79 -64.87
C ALA A 264 -21.13 -29.98 -66.17
#